data_AF-A0A8J6ZPT4-F1
#
_entry.id   AF-A0A8J6ZPT4-F1
#
_cell.length_a   1.000
_cell.length_b   1.000
_cell.length_c   1.000
_cell.angle_alpha   90.00
_cell.angle_beta   90.00
_cell.angle_gamma   90.00
#
_symmetry.space_group_name_H-M   'P 1'
#
loop_
_entity.id
_entity.type
_entity.pdbx_description
1 polymer ?
#
loop_
_entity_poly.entity_id
_entity_poly.type
_entity_poly.pdbx_seq_one_letter_code
_entity_poly.pdbx_strand_id
1 'polypeptide(L)'
;MNRMTRTVVKIFLIAAVTAGTTAAAYYLGSNVTGHALATASDNMNYSRWLEKFFTLTRATGLLNGLCALSWFIAARFFFTVDEAQGAGKRIFWATLLCASAAISVGVPHVYAPMLGIKLNGIIFALFAAIFTGAGYWLLTIFTTPLAFKYTPLGAQLFGRRF
;
A
#
# COMPACT_ATOMS: atom_id res chain seq x y z
N MET A 1 -7.34 -22.66 -17.44
CA MET A 1 -6.60 -22.43 -16.18
C MET A 1 -7.48 -22.73 -14.96
N ASN A 2 -7.09 -23.70 -14.12
CA ASN A 2 -7.82 -24.12 -12.91
C ASN A 2 -7.91 -22.97 -11.89
N ARG A 3 -8.96 -22.99 -11.05
CA ARG A 3 -9.25 -22.04 -9.96
C ARG A 3 -8.05 -21.84 -9.02
N MET A 4 -7.31 -22.91 -8.73
CA MET A 4 -6.09 -22.86 -7.90
C MET A 4 -4.98 -22.05 -8.56
N THR A 5 -4.67 -22.34 -9.84
CA THR A 5 -3.65 -21.60 -10.61
C THR A 5 -3.98 -20.11 -10.72
N ARG A 6 -5.26 -19.74 -10.90
CA ARG A 6 -5.68 -18.32 -10.88
C ARG A 6 -5.42 -17.64 -9.54
N THR A 7 -5.69 -18.33 -8.43
CA THR A 7 -5.43 -17.79 -7.08
C THR A 7 -3.94 -17.55 -6.87
N VAL A 8 -3.09 -18.53 -7.21
CA VAL A 8 -1.63 -18.43 -7.08
C VAL A 8 -1.10 -17.26 -7.91
N VAL A 9 -1.51 -17.12 -9.16
CA VAL A 9 -1.11 -15.98 -10.02
C VAL A 9 -1.50 -14.64 -9.41
N LYS A 10 -2.68 -14.52 -8.79
CA LYS A 10 -3.08 -13.27 -8.12
C LYS A 10 -2.26 -12.98 -6.88
N ILE A 11 -1.93 -13.98 -6.07
CA ILE A 11 -1.05 -13.80 -4.89
C ILE A 11 0.35 -13.37 -5.33
N PHE A 12 0.92 -13.99 -6.36
CA PHE A 12 2.20 -13.55 -6.93
C PHE A 12 2.14 -12.12 -7.46
N LEU A 13 1.04 -11.71 -8.10
CA LEU A 13 0.83 -10.34 -8.53
C LEU A 13 0.78 -9.37 -7.33
N ILE A 14 0.13 -9.75 -6.23
CA ILE A 14 0.11 -8.98 -4.97
C ILE A 14 1.54 -8.75 -4.47
N ALA A 15 2.33 -9.82 -4.39
CA ALA A 15 3.72 -9.73 -3.98
C ALA A 15 4.56 -8.86 -4.91
N ALA A 16 4.40 -9.01 -6.23
CA ALA A 16 5.16 -8.27 -7.23
C ALA A 16 4.87 -6.75 -7.19
N VAL A 17 3.61 -6.34 -7.11
CA VAL A 17 3.25 -4.92 -7.01
C VAL A 17 3.64 -4.35 -5.65
N THR A 18 3.55 -5.13 -4.57
CA THR A 18 4.03 -4.71 -3.24
C THR A 18 5.54 -4.46 -3.27
N ALA A 19 6.31 -5.37 -3.87
CA ALA A 19 7.75 -5.18 -4.06
C ALA A 19 8.06 -3.96 -4.94
N GLY A 20 7.34 -3.81 -6.06
CA GLY A 20 7.53 -2.68 -6.99
C GLY A 20 7.20 -1.33 -6.36
N THR A 21 6.12 -1.23 -5.58
CA THR A 21 5.75 0.00 -4.86
C THR A 21 6.71 0.30 -3.71
N THR A 22 7.20 -0.72 -3.01
CA THR A 22 8.25 -0.56 -2.00
C THR A 22 9.53 -0.03 -2.62
N ALA A 23 9.96 -0.58 -3.76
CA ALA A 23 11.12 -0.10 -4.50
C ALA A 23 10.91 1.34 -4.98
N ALA A 24 9.76 1.65 -5.58
CA ALA A 24 9.44 3.01 -6.04
C ALA A 24 9.44 4.02 -4.89
N ALA A 25 8.85 3.68 -3.73
CA ALA A 25 8.85 4.54 -2.56
C ALA A 25 10.27 4.78 -2.02
N TYR A 26 11.11 3.74 -2.03
CA TYR A 26 12.50 3.86 -1.61
C TYR A 26 13.32 4.76 -2.57
N TYR A 27 13.24 4.53 -3.87
CA TYR A 27 13.99 5.29 -4.87
C TYR A 27 13.52 6.75 -5.00
N LEU A 28 12.21 6.98 -5.03
CA LEU A 28 11.67 8.34 -5.10
C LEU A 28 11.88 9.07 -3.77
N GLY A 29 11.63 8.39 -2.66
CA GLY A 29 11.85 8.95 -1.33
C GLY A 29 13.29 9.37 -1.10
N SER A 30 14.27 8.51 -1.42
CA SER A 30 15.70 8.81 -1.25
C SER A 30 16.16 10.00 -2.07
N ASN A 31 15.69 10.12 -3.32
CA ASN A 31 15.99 11.25 -4.20
C ASN A 31 15.34 12.55 -3.72
N VAL A 32 14.09 12.51 -3.26
CA VAL A 32 13.36 13.69 -2.77
C VAL A 32 13.95 14.22 -1.46
N THR A 33 14.56 13.35 -0.66
CA THR A 33 15.23 13.72 0.60
C THR A 33 16.71 14.04 0.47
N GLY A 34 17.29 13.86 -0.71
CA GLY A 34 18.73 13.86 -0.96
C GLY A 34 19.48 15.03 -0.29
N HIS A 35 20.48 14.67 0.53
CA HIS A 35 21.48 15.47 1.23
C HIS A 35 21.05 16.57 2.23
N ALA A 36 19.99 17.33 1.94
CA ALA A 36 19.64 18.54 2.71
C ALA A 36 18.84 18.27 4.00
N LEU A 37 18.16 17.13 4.11
CA LEU A 37 17.27 16.80 5.24
C LEU A 37 17.79 15.67 6.14
N ALA A 38 18.86 14.95 5.71
CA ALA A 38 19.47 13.86 6.47
C ALA A 38 20.36 14.35 7.64
N THR A 39 20.72 15.64 7.67
CA THR A 39 21.69 16.24 8.59
C THR A 39 21.08 16.89 9.83
N ALA A 40 19.76 16.81 10.04
CA ALA A 40 19.11 17.43 11.20
C ALA A 40 19.28 16.63 12.52
N SER A 41 20.01 15.51 12.51
CA SER A 41 20.51 14.86 13.73
C SER A 41 22.02 14.78 13.66
N ASP A 42 22.69 15.27 14.71
CA ASP A 42 24.14 15.28 14.84
C ASP A 42 24.75 13.93 14.42
N ASN A 43 25.65 13.97 13.42
CA ASN A 43 26.48 12.86 12.92
C ASN A 43 25.83 11.75 12.07
N MET A 44 24.64 11.92 11.50
CA MET A 44 24.09 10.91 10.57
C MET A 44 24.61 11.10 9.14
N ASN A 45 25.41 10.14 8.65
CA ASN A 45 25.84 10.11 7.24
C ASN A 45 24.71 9.59 6.32
N TYR A 46 24.81 9.90 5.04
CA TYR A 46 23.79 9.55 4.03
C TYR A 46 23.55 8.03 3.93
N SER A 47 24.61 7.22 4.03
CA SER A 47 24.51 5.75 3.94
C SER A 47 23.69 5.16 5.10
N ARG A 48 23.92 5.60 6.34
CA ARG A 48 23.14 5.17 7.51
C ARG A 48 21.70 5.65 7.44
N TRP A 49 21.47 6.85 6.91
CA TRP A 49 20.12 7.36 6.70
C TRP A 49 19.35 6.47 5.71
N LEU A 50 19.98 6.10 4.57
CA LEU A 50 19.37 5.22 3.57
C LEU A 50 18.99 3.86 4.13
N GLU A 51 19.84 3.26 4.95
CA GLU A 51 19.58 1.95 5.56
C GLU A 51 18.34 1.98 6.48
N LYS A 52 18.24 3.03 7.31
CA LYS A 52 17.08 3.25 8.18
C LYS A 52 15.83 3.56 7.36
N PHE A 53 15.95 4.39 6.33
CA PHE A 53 14.85 4.71 5.43
C PHE A 53 14.36 3.48 4.66
N PHE A 54 15.27 2.60 4.23
CA PHE A 54 14.91 1.32 3.61
C PHE A 54 14.15 0.42 4.59
N THR A 55 14.61 0.32 5.83
CA THR A 55 13.93 -0.45 6.89
C THR A 55 12.50 0.03 7.10
N LEU A 56 12.31 1.36 7.18
CA LEU A 56 11.00 1.97 7.28
C LEU A 56 10.11 1.70 6.06
N THR A 57 10.65 1.90 4.87
CA THR A 57 9.92 1.70 3.61
C THR A 57 9.47 0.25 3.47
N ARG A 58 10.34 -0.70 3.81
CA ARG A 58 10.02 -2.14 3.83
C ARG A 58 8.91 -2.48 4.82
N ALA A 59 8.96 -1.95 6.04
CA ALA A 59 7.91 -2.18 7.03
C ALA A 59 6.55 -1.67 6.54
N THR A 60 6.52 -0.46 5.98
CA THR A 60 5.31 0.15 5.42
C THR A 60 4.77 -0.66 4.24
N GLY A 61 5.66 -1.10 3.33
CA GLY A 61 5.30 -1.91 2.18
C GLY A 61 4.74 -3.27 2.56
N LEU A 62 5.35 -3.97 3.53
CA LEU A 62 4.86 -5.25 4.04
C LEU A 62 3.45 -5.13 4.63
N LEU A 63 3.21 -4.13 5.48
CA LEU A 63 1.91 -3.91 6.11
C LEU A 63 0.82 -3.53 5.09
N ASN A 64 1.16 -2.72 4.08
CA ASN A 64 0.25 -2.43 2.97
C ASN A 64 -0.01 -3.67 2.10
N GLY A 65 1.00 -4.49 1.83
CA GLY A 65 0.86 -5.75 1.13
C GLY A 65 -0.08 -6.72 1.87
N LEU A 66 0.00 -6.78 3.20
CA LEU A 66 -0.95 -7.52 4.02
C LEU A 66 -2.38 -6.99 3.88
N CYS A 67 -2.59 -5.67 3.86
CA CYS A 67 -3.92 -5.08 3.61
C CYS A 67 -4.49 -5.50 2.25
N ALA A 68 -3.68 -5.46 1.19
CA ALA A 68 -4.11 -5.90 -0.14
C ALA A 68 -4.36 -7.42 -0.22
N LEU A 69 -3.61 -8.22 0.54
CA LEU A 69 -3.85 -9.66 0.65
C LEU A 69 -5.15 -9.95 1.39
N SER A 70 -5.40 -9.27 2.52
CA SER A 70 -6.67 -9.35 3.25
C SER A 70 -7.86 -8.98 2.38
N TRP A 71 -7.71 -7.95 1.55
CA TRP A 71 -8.71 -7.58 0.54
C TRP A 71 -9.01 -8.75 -0.40
N PHE A 72 -7.97 -9.31 -1.04
CA PHE A 72 -8.12 -10.39 -2.00
C PHE A 72 -8.74 -11.65 -1.38
N ILE A 73 -8.31 -12.03 -0.18
CA ILE A 73 -8.84 -13.19 0.55
C ILE A 73 -10.31 -12.96 0.89
N ALA A 74 -10.67 -11.81 1.45
CA ALA A 74 -12.05 -11.47 1.79
C ALA A 74 -12.96 -11.51 0.55
N ALA A 75 -12.52 -10.92 -0.56
CA ALA A 75 -13.28 -10.87 -1.80
C ALA A 75 -13.47 -12.24 -2.46
N ARG A 76 -12.57 -13.20 -2.20
CA ARG A 76 -12.57 -14.51 -2.87
C ARG A 76 -13.16 -15.64 -2.04
N PHE A 77 -13.05 -15.59 -0.72
CA PHE A 77 -13.41 -16.69 0.18
C PHE A 77 -14.50 -16.36 1.19
N PHE A 78 -14.63 -15.10 1.61
CA PHE A 78 -15.56 -14.73 2.68
C PHE A 78 -16.86 -14.11 2.17
N PHE A 79 -16.78 -13.23 1.18
CA PHE A 79 -17.98 -12.56 0.68
C PHE A 79 -18.67 -13.34 -0.45
N THR A 80 -19.97 -13.56 -0.27
CA THR A 80 -20.87 -14.06 -1.31
C THR A 80 -21.02 -13.05 -2.44
N VAL A 81 -21.13 -13.52 -3.67
CA VAL A 81 -21.19 -12.68 -4.88
C VAL A 81 -22.53 -11.95 -5.02
N ASP A 82 -23.60 -12.50 -4.43
CA ASP A 82 -24.99 -12.07 -4.65
C ASP A 82 -25.27 -10.64 -4.17
N GLU A 83 -24.46 -10.12 -3.25
CA GLU A 83 -24.56 -8.74 -2.76
C GLU A 83 -23.22 -8.03 -2.86
N ALA A 84 -22.68 -7.83 -4.07
CA ALA A 84 -21.41 -7.14 -4.25
C ALA A 84 -21.34 -5.77 -3.54
N GLN A 85 -22.49 -5.10 -3.38
CA GLN A 85 -22.60 -3.77 -2.79
C GLN A 85 -23.30 -3.70 -1.44
N GLY A 86 -23.49 -4.82 -0.74
CA GLY A 86 -24.10 -4.83 0.60
C GLY A 86 -23.37 -3.88 1.56
N ALA A 87 -24.12 -3.19 2.44
CA ALA A 87 -23.58 -2.14 3.31
C ALA A 87 -22.38 -2.63 4.15
N GLY A 88 -22.46 -3.85 4.70
CA GLY A 88 -21.35 -4.46 5.47
C GLY A 88 -20.06 -4.66 4.66
N LYS A 89 -20.17 -5.04 3.38
CA LYS A 89 -19.00 -5.22 2.50
C LYS A 89 -18.36 -3.89 2.14
N ARG A 90 -19.19 -2.87 1.85
CA ARG A 90 -18.72 -1.50 1.60
C ARG A 90 -17.96 -0.93 2.80
N ILE A 91 -18.46 -1.15 4.01
CA ILE A 91 -17.79 -0.73 5.24
C ILE A 91 -16.45 -1.45 5.35
N PHE A 92 -16.41 -2.78 5.18
CA PHE A 92 -15.15 -3.53 5.22
C PHE A 92 -14.11 -3.03 4.20
N TRP A 93 -14.55 -2.75 2.97
CA TRP A 93 -13.69 -2.18 1.93
C TRP A 93 -13.16 -0.79 2.28
N ALA A 94 -14.01 0.07 2.85
CA ALA A 94 -13.60 1.38 3.35
C ALA A 94 -12.61 1.23 4.51
N THR A 95 -12.83 0.29 5.43
CA THR A 95 -11.92 0.02 6.54
C THR A 95 -10.53 -0.39 6.04
N LEU A 96 -10.43 -1.27 5.04
CA LEU A 96 -9.14 -1.65 4.47
C LEU A 96 -8.43 -0.49 3.76
N LEU A 97 -9.17 0.39 3.07
CA LEU A 97 -8.61 1.59 2.46
C LEU A 97 -8.09 2.56 3.53
N CYS A 98 -8.90 2.83 4.56
CA CYS A 98 -8.51 3.67 5.69
C CYS A 98 -7.31 3.08 6.45
N ALA A 99 -7.27 1.76 6.63
CA ALA A 99 -6.13 1.07 7.23
C ALA A 99 -4.87 1.22 6.38
N SER A 100 -4.96 1.06 5.05
CA SER A 100 -3.84 1.31 4.14
C SER A 100 -3.34 2.76 4.28
N ALA A 101 -4.23 3.74 4.26
CA ALA A 101 -3.87 5.15 4.44
C ALA A 101 -3.20 5.41 5.80
N ALA A 102 -3.77 4.86 6.87
CA ALA A 102 -3.24 4.96 8.21
C ALA A 102 -1.87 4.29 8.36
N ILE A 103 -1.62 3.16 7.70
CA ILE A 103 -0.32 2.49 7.68
C ILE A 103 0.70 3.35 6.91
N SER A 104 0.32 3.85 5.74
CA SER A 104 1.20 4.65 4.87
C SER A 104 1.70 5.93 5.53
N VAL A 105 0.94 6.50 6.48
CA VAL A 105 1.33 7.71 7.23
C VAL A 105 1.81 7.37 8.63
N GLY A 106 1.10 6.50 9.34
CA GLY A 106 1.34 6.15 10.73
C GLY A 106 2.62 5.35 10.97
N VAL A 107 2.97 4.42 10.07
CA VAL A 107 4.23 3.67 10.20
C VAL A 107 5.44 4.60 10.09
N PRO A 108 5.56 5.46 9.07
CA PRO A 108 6.57 6.53 9.04
C PRO A 108 6.54 7.41 10.29
N HIS A 109 5.37 7.80 10.76
CA HIS A 109 5.26 8.72 11.89
C HIS A 109 5.79 8.14 13.19
N VAL A 110 5.45 6.87 13.48
CA VAL A 110 5.82 6.19 14.74
C VAL A 110 7.23 5.59 14.66
N TYR A 111 7.61 5.02 13.52
CA TYR A 111 8.83 4.22 13.40
C TYR A 111 10.06 5.06 13.00
N ALA A 112 9.89 6.20 12.32
CA ALA A 112 11.01 7.09 12.00
C ALA A 112 11.74 7.63 13.24
N PRO A 113 11.05 8.13 14.30
CA PRO A 113 11.70 8.56 15.53
C PRO A 113 12.42 7.42 16.25
N MET A 114 11.86 6.21 16.25
CA MET A 114 12.49 5.01 16.84
C MET A 114 13.80 4.64 16.15
N LEU A 115 13.89 4.91 14.84
CA LEU A 115 15.12 4.75 14.06
C LEU A 115 16.04 5.98 14.16
N GLY A 116 15.64 7.05 14.85
CA GLY A 116 16.39 8.29 14.97
C GLY A 116 16.49 9.09 13.66
N ILE A 117 15.53 8.93 12.75
CA ILE A 117 15.42 9.74 11.52
C ILE A 117 14.22 10.68 11.62
N LYS A 118 14.37 11.90 11.13
CA LYS A 118 13.25 12.85 10.96
C LYS A 118 12.82 12.85 9.49
N LEU A 119 11.51 12.79 9.27
CA LEU A 119 10.92 12.79 7.93
C LEU A 119 10.22 14.12 7.67
N ASN A 120 10.34 14.62 6.45
CA ASN A 120 9.58 15.78 5.97
C ASN A 120 8.15 15.35 5.58
N GLY A 121 7.17 16.26 5.70
CA GLY A 121 5.79 16.12 5.22
C GLY A 121 5.67 15.55 3.80
N ILE A 122 6.62 15.90 2.91
CA ILE A 122 6.67 15.38 1.54
C ILE A 122 6.80 13.85 1.50
N ILE A 123 7.55 13.25 2.43
CA ILE A 123 7.73 11.79 2.49
C ILE A 123 6.41 11.11 2.87
N PHE A 124 5.64 11.70 3.79
CA PHE A 124 4.33 11.18 4.17
C PHE A 124 3.35 11.24 2.99
N ALA A 125 3.34 12.34 2.23
CA ALA A 125 2.54 12.46 1.02
C ALA A 125 2.96 11.44 -0.05
N LEU A 126 4.26 11.23 -0.24
CA LEU A 126 4.83 10.25 -1.16
C LEU A 126 4.45 8.81 -0.76
N PHE A 127 4.52 8.47 0.52
CA PHE A 127 4.13 7.14 1.01
C PHE A 127 2.64 6.91 0.82
N ALA A 128 1.79 7.88 1.17
CA ALA A 128 0.35 7.79 0.92
C ALA A 128 0.04 7.63 -0.58
N ALA A 129 0.68 8.42 -1.45
CA ALA A 129 0.47 8.35 -2.89
C ALA A 129 0.93 7.01 -3.49
N ILE A 130 2.07 6.47 -3.06
CA ILE A 130 2.62 5.23 -3.64
C ILE A 130 1.94 3.99 -3.06
N PHE A 131 1.82 3.86 -1.74
CA PHE A 131 1.30 2.65 -1.13
C PHE A 131 -0.23 2.58 -1.18
N THR A 132 -0.91 3.67 -0.83
CA THR A 132 -2.38 3.72 -0.82
C THR A 132 -2.94 4.15 -2.17
N GLY A 133 -2.36 5.19 -2.79
CA GLY A 133 -2.80 5.69 -4.09
C GLY A 133 -2.53 4.71 -5.21
N ALA A 134 -1.27 4.40 -5.51
CA ALA A 134 -0.91 3.50 -6.61
C ALA A 134 -1.02 2.03 -6.23
N GLY A 135 -0.38 1.60 -5.14
CA GLY A 135 -0.24 0.18 -4.77
C GLY A 135 -1.57 -0.48 -4.46
N TYR A 136 -2.27 0.01 -3.45
CA TYR A 136 -3.57 -0.53 -3.05
C TYR A 136 -4.60 -0.44 -4.18
N TRP A 137 -4.66 0.69 -4.90
CA TRP A 137 -5.57 0.84 -6.04
C TRP A 137 -5.27 -0.14 -7.19
N LEU A 138 -4.01 -0.25 -7.63
CA LEU A 138 -3.62 -1.21 -8.68
C LEU A 138 -3.96 -2.64 -8.25
N LEU A 139 -3.66 -2.99 -7.01
CA LEU A 139 -3.95 -4.32 -6.48
C LEU A 139 -5.45 -4.61 -6.42
N THR A 140 -6.25 -3.66 -5.94
CA THR A 140 -7.70 -3.83 -5.91
C THR A 140 -8.34 -3.88 -7.30
N ILE A 141 -7.74 -3.30 -8.35
CA ILE A 141 -8.27 -3.46 -9.72
C ILE A 141 -7.86 -4.79 -10.34
N PHE A 142 -6.58 -5.16 -10.20
CA PHE A 142 -6.04 -6.32 -10.91
C PHE A 142 -6.28 -7.64 -10.20
N THR A 143 -6.46 -7.65 -8.89
CA THR A 143 -6.55 -8.90 -8.10
C THR A 143 -7.97 -9.23 -7.66
N THR A 144 -8.85 -8.23 -7.58
CA THR A 144 -10.25 -8.43 -7.18
C THR A 144 -11.02 -9.27 -8.21
N PRO A 145 -11.81 -10.25 -7.77
CA PRO A 145 -12.73 -10.99 -8.64
C PRO A 145 -13.68 -10.03 -9.38
N LEU A 146 -14.09 -10.39 -10.61
CA LEU A 146 -14.91 -9.52 -11.47
C LEU A 146 -16.17 -8.97 -10.77
N ALA A 147 -16.82 -9.80 -9.95
CA ALA A 147 -17.99 -9.41 -9.16
C ALA A 147 -17.76 -8.22 -8.22
N PHE A 148 -16.53 -8.01 -7.75
CA PHE A 148 -16.18 -6.97 -6.79
C PHE A 148 -15.23 -5.91 -7.37
N LYS A 149 -14.88 -6.00 -8.66
CA LYS A 149 -13.80 -5.23 -9.31
C LYS A 149 -13.99 -3.71 -9.29
N TYR A 150 -15.20 -3.24 -8.96
CA TYR A 150 -15.56 -1.83 -8.81
C TYR A 150 -16.19 -1.48 -7.47
N THR A 151 -16.08 -2.36 -6.47
CA THR A 151 -16.54 -2.06 -5.10
C THR A 151 -15.60 -1.22 -4.23
N PRO A 152 -14.28 -1.06 -4.52
CA PRO A 152 -13.48 -0.07 -3.80
C PRO A 152 -13.99 1.35 -4.06
N LEU A 153 -14.02 2.19 -3.02
CA LEU A 153 -14.19 3.64 -3.11
C LEU A 153 -13.08 4.20 -4.04
N GLY A 154 -13.43 4.51 -5.29
CA GLY A 154 -12.49 4.98 -6.31
C GLY A 154 -12.65 4.28 -7.68
N ALA A 155 -13.01 3.00 -7.71
CA ALA A 155 -13.24 2.26 -8.96
C ALA A 155 -14.67 2.46 -9.51
N GLN A 156 -15.64 2.81 -8.65
CA GLN A 156 -17.02 3.13 -9.05
C GLN A 156 -17.11 4.34 -10.01
N LEU A 157 -16.15 5.27 -9.94
CA LEU A 157 -16.08 6.43 -10.84
C LEU A 157 -15.78 6.02 -12.30
N PHE A 158 -15.08 4.90 -12.51
CA PHE A 158 -14.80 4.35 -13.84
C PHE A 158 -15.89 3.41 -14.34
N GLY A 159 -16.66 2.77 -13.44
CA GLY A 159 -17.77 1.87 -13.80
C GLY A 159 -19.06 2.55 -14.25
N ARG A 160 -19.18 3.88 -14.08
CA ARG A 160 -20.37 4.64 -14.56
C ARG A 160 -20.25 5.15 -16.00
N ARG A 161 -19.14 4.88 -16.70
CA ARG A 161 -18.88 5.38 -18.06
C ARG A 161 -18.74 4.27 -19.13
N PHE A 162 -19.06 3.02 -18.81
CA PHE A 162 -19.12 1.92 -19.77
C PHE A 162 -20.39 1.11 -19.58
#